data_AF-A0A0Q9T608-F1
#
_entry.id   AF-A0A0Q9T608-F1
#
_cell.length_a   1.000
_cell.length_b   1.000
_cell.length_c   1.000
_cell.angle_alpha   90.00
_cell.angle_beta   90.00
_cell.angle_gamma   90.00
#
_symmetry.space_group_name_H-M   'P 1'
#
loop_
_entity.id
_entity.type
_entity.pdbx_description
1 polymer ?
#
loop_
_entity_poly.entity_id
_entity_poly.type
_entity_poly.pdbx_seq_one_letter_code
_entity_poly.pdbx_strand_id
1 'polypeptide(L)'
;MIEGHAAPAEPAGPTDAQEARLLERIAAAHADFESSRADLQESLDALRAQPLLTDEERRALEDQASSGALGKEMQTLAEKVRDGEDTWEAVFEGRSPHAHLMQSHLTALVEEHGEDIALAWEDLVDAELEKGNDLDAWRDV
;
A
#
# COMPACT_ATOMS: atom_id res chain seq x y z
N MET A 1 31.13 41.00 -55.33
CA MET A 1 30.48 39.67 -55.32
C MET A 1 31.55 38.73 -54.78
N ILE A 2 31.52 38.42 -53.49
CA ILE A 2 32.47 37.47 -52.86
C ILE A 2 31.63 36.28 -52.42
N GLU A 3 31.96 35.13 -53.00
CA GLU A 3 31.29 33.85 -52.82
C GLU A 3 31.38 33.37 -51.38
N GLY A 4 30.28 32.79 -50.91
CA GLY A 4 30.18 32.20 -49.59
C GLY A 4 31.15 31.04 -49.42
N HIS A 5 31.93 31.12 -48.34
CA HIS A 5 32.61 29.96 -47.77
C HIS A 5 31.87 29.61 -46.47
N ALA A 6 30.74 28.92 -46.59
CA ALA A 6 30.13 28.26 -45.45
C ALA A 6 31.03 27.07 -45.09
N ALA A 7 31.72 27.18 -43.96
CA ALA A 7 32.47 26.07 -43.39
C ALA A 7 31.51 24.88 -43.17
N PRO A 8 31.90 23.64 -43.53
CA PRO A 8 31.09 22.48 -43.22
C PRO A 8 30.96 22.38 -41.69
N ALA A 9 29.72 22.28 -41.20
CA ALA A 9 29.45 21.99 -39.80
C ALA A 9 30.27 20.76 -39.39
N GLU A 10 31.13 20.90 -38.39
CA GLU A 10 31.92 19.79 -37.87
C GLU A 10 30.97 18.64 -37.50
N PRO A 11 31.28 17.38 -37.85
CA PRO A 11 30.48 16.27 -37.40
C PRO A 11 30.54 16.23 -35.88
N ALA A 12 29.37 16.23 -35.25
CA ALA A 12 29.17 16.11 -33.82
C ALA A 12 30.15 15.06 -33.24
N GLY A 13 30.99 15.49 -32.31
CA GLY A 13 32.10 14.69 -31.81
C GLY A 13 31.61 13.42 -31.10
N PRO A 14 32.50 12.47 -30.79
CA PRO A 14 32.14 11.27 -30.04
C PRO A 14 31.43 11.59 -28.71
N THR A 15 31.70 12.76 -28.12
CA THR A 15 31.03 13.30 -26.92
C THR A 15 29.57 13.66 -27.13
N ASP A 16 29.20 14.30 -28.24
CA ASP A 16 27.82 14.73 -28.49
C ASP A 16 26.91 13.51 -28.72
N ALA A 17 27.44 12.49 -29.40
CA ALA A 17 26.75 11.22 -29.58
C ALA A 17 26.63 10.40 -28.28
N GLN A 18 27.49 10.65 -27.30
CA GLN A 18 27.48 9.99 -25.99
C GLN A 18 26.52 10.71 -25.03
N GLU A 19 26.48 12.04 -25.08
CA GLU A 19 25.53 12.89 -24.36
C GLU A 19 24.09 12.63 -24.83
N ALA A 20 23.86 12.54 -26.14
CA ALA A 20 22.56 12.20 -26.71
C ALA A 20 22.04 10.84 -26.20
N ARG A 21 22.90 9.81 -26.14
CA ARG A 21 22.55 8.49 -25.58
C ARG A 21 22.28 8.53 -24.08
N LEU A 22 22.98 9.38 -23.33
CA LEU A 22 22.74 9.55 -21.90
C LEU A 22 21.37 10.18 -21.67
N LEU A 23 21.04 11.23 -22.42
CA LEU A 23 19.74 11.90 -22.34
C LEU A 23 18.59 10.96 -22.73
N GLU A 24 18.78 10.15 -23.78
CA GLU A 24 17.80 9.13 -24.18
C GLU A 24 17.57 8.09 -23.07
N ARG A 25 18.64 7.61 -22.41
CA ARG A 25 18.53 6.70 -21.27
C ARG A 25 17.84 7.32 -20.06
N ILE A 26 18.12 8.59 -19.77
CA ILE A 26 17.46 9.32 -18.67
C ILE A 26 15.98 9.51 -18.98
N ALA A 27 15.63 9.88 -20.21
CA ALA A 27 14.25 10.04 -20.64
C ALA A 27 13.47 8.71 -20.56
N ALA A 28 14.08 7.60 -21.00
CA ALA A 28 13.50 6.27 -20.88
C ALA A 28 13.29 5.87 -19.41
N ALA A 29 14.32 6.01 -18.57
CA ALA A 29 14.21 5.69 -17.15
C ALA A 29 13.15 6.54 -16.42
N HIS A 30 13.00 7.81 -16.80
CA HIS A 30 11.96 8.68 -16.26
C HIS A 30 10.56 8.25 -16.69
N ALA A 31 10.40 7.85 -17.96
CA ALA A 31 9.14 7.33 -18.47
C ALA A 31 8.74 6.02 -17.77
N ASP A 32 9.69 5.11 -17.59
CA ASP A 32 9.48 3.84 -16.88
C ASP A 32 9.07 4.09 -15.43
N PHE A 33 9.76 5.00 -14.73
CA PHE A 33 9.43 5.38 -13.35
C PHE A 33 8.03 5.97 -13.23
N GLU A 34 7.64 6.89 -14.12
CA GLU A 34 6.30 7.48 -14.10
C GLU A 34 5.22 6.44 -14.41
N SER A 35 5.49 5.47 -15.29
CA SER A 35 4.58 4.35 -15.54
C SER A 35 4.40 3.50 -14.29
N SER A 36 5.49 3.06 -13.66
CA SER A 36 5.43 2.27 -12.43
C SER A 36 4.73 3.02 -11.30
N ARG A 37 4.93 4.34 -11.21
CA ARG A 37 4.21 5.16 -10.22
C ARG A 37 2.70 5.20 -10.50
N ALA A 38 2.30 5.33 -11.77
CA ALA A 38 0.90 5.33 -12.14
C ALA A 38 0.24 3.98 -11.82
N ASP A 39 0.91 2.87 -12.15
CA ASP A 39 0.41 1.51 -11.88
C ASP A 39 0.27 1.25 -10.37
N LEU A 40 1.24 1.69 -9.57
CA LEU A 40 1.17 1.61 -8.12
C LEU A 40 0.04 2.47 -7.56
N GLN A 41 -0.16 3.68 -8.10
CA GLN A 41 -1.24 4.56 -7.68
C GLN A 41 -2.61 3.94 -7.99
N GLU A 42 -2.78 3.39 -9.18
CA GLU A 42 -4.01 2.69 -9.59
C GLU A 42 -4.27 1.47 -8.70
N SER A 43 -3.23 0.70 -8.38
CA SER A 43 -3.34 -0.45 -7.49
C SER A 43 -3.76 -0.04 -6.07
N LEU A 44 -3.18 1.05 -5.54
CA LEU A 44 -3.56 1.61 -4.24
C LEU A 44 -5.00 2.14 -4.25
N ASP A 45 -5.42 2.80 -5.33
CA ASP A 45 -6.77 3.34 -5.43
C ASP A 45 -7.80 2.20 -5.59
N ALA A 46 -7.48 1.12 -6.30
CA ALA A 46 -8.30 -0.09 -6.40
C ALA A 46 -8.43 -0.83 -5.05
N LEU A 47 -7.35 -0.87 -4.26
CA LEU A 47 -7.40 -1.41 -2.90
C LEU A 47 -8.24 -0.53 -1.97
N ARG A 48 -8.15 0.79 -2.09
CA ARG A 48 -8.96 1.74 -1.31
C ARG A 48 -10.44 1.77 -1.70
N ALA A 49 -10.74 1.48 -2.96
CA ALA A 49 -12.12 1.46 -3.46
C ALA A 49 -12.93 0.28 -2.92
N GLN A 50 -12.27 -0.75 -2.39
CA GLN A 50 -12.93 -1.86 -1.73
C GLN A 50 -13.19 -1.50 -0.26
N PRO A 51 -14.45 -1.62 0.22
CA PRO A 51 -14.72 -1.43 1.64
C PRO A 51 -13.91 -2.45 2.45
N LEU A 52 -13.16 -1.94 3.44
CA LEU A 52 -12.28 -2.75 4.31
C LEU A 52 -13.01 -3.90 5.01
N LEU A 53 -14.32 -3.74 5.23
CA LEU A 53 -15.21 -4.78 5.73
C LEU A 53 -16.49 -4.78 4.91
N THR A 54 -16.97 -5.97 4.58
CA THR A 54 -18.34 -6.16 4.10
C THR A 54 -19.37 -5.73 5.14
N ASP A 55 -20.61 -5.50 4.73
CA ASP A 55 -21.70 -5.15 5.65
C ASP A 55 -21.93 -6.23 6.73
N GLU A 56 -21.69 -7.50 6.38
CA GLU A 56 -21.81 -8.63 7.31
C GLU A 56 -20.69 -8.62 8.34
N GLU A 57 -19.43 -8.48 7.91
CA GLU A 57 -18.28 -8.40 8.81
C GLU A 57 -18.35 -7.17 9.71
N ARG A 58 -18.84 -6.04 9.20
CA ARG A 58 -19.06 -4.83 9.98
C ARG A 58 -20.09 -5.04 11.09
N ARG A 59 -21.22 -5.71 10.79
CA ARG A 59 -22.23 -6.03 11.81
C ARG A 59 -21.68 -7.00 12.85
N ALA A 60 -20.96 -8.03 12.41
CA ALA A 60 -20.32 -8.97 13.34
C ALA A 60 -19.32 -8.25 14.27
N LEU A 61 -18.52 -7.33 13.72
CA LEU A 61 -17.61 -6.49 14.51
C LEU A 61 -18.38 -5.61 15.50
N GLU A 62 -19.45 -4.96 15.07
CA GLU A 62 -20.25 -4.09 15.92
C GLU A 62 -20.90 -4.87 17.07
N ASP A 63 -21.43 -6.06 16.81
CA ASP A 63 -22.01 -6.94 17.82
C ASP A 63 -20.96 -7.42 18.84
N GLN A 64 -19.79 -7.84 18.37
CA GLN A 64 -18.69 -8.31 19.22
C GLN A 64 -18.08 -7.16 20.04
N ALA A 65 -17.90 -5.99 19.45
CA ALA A 65 -17.43 -4.81 20.15
C ALA A 65 -18.45 -4.35 21.21
N SER A 66 -19.73 -4.27 20.85
CA SER A 66 -20.81 -3.82 21.74
C SER A 66 -21.03 -4.75 22.93
N SER A 67 -20.87 -6.06 22.72
CA SER A 67 -20.94 -7.06 23.79
C SER A 67 -19.73 -7.03 24.74
N GLY A 68 -18.68 -6.29 24.38
CA GLY A 68 -17.42 -6.24 25.13
C GLY A 68 -16.55 -7.48 24.93
N ALA A 69 -16.91 -8.38 24.00
CA ALA A 69 -16.12 -9.58 23.68
C ALA A 69 -14.73 -9.22 23.13
N LEU A 70 -14.61 -8.06 22.47
CA LEU A 70 -13.35 -7.51 21.96
C LEU A 70 -12.64 -6.60 22.97
N GLY A 71 -13.06 -6.60 24.23
CA GLY A 71 -12.49 -5.75 25.27
C GLY A 71 -13.12 -4.35 25.35
N LYS A 72 -12.67 -3.59 26.34
CA LYS A 72 -13.31 -2.34 26.78
C LYS A 72 -13.06 -1.19 25.81
N GLU A 73 -11.89 -1.18 25.17
CA GLU A 73 -11.45 -0.22 24.18
C GLU A 73 -12.35 -0.29 22.94
N MET A 74 -12.62 -1.50 22.46
CA MET A 74 -13.53 -1.75 21.33
C MET A 74 -14.99 -1.48 21.67
N GLN A 75 -15.42 -1.78 22.89
CA GLN A 75 -16.76 -1.40 23.36
C GLN A 75 -16.95 0.13 23.37
N THR A 76 -15.95 0.85 23.88
CA THR A 76 -15.94 2.32 23.88
C THR A 76 -15.99 2.87 22.44
N LEU A 77 -15.26 2.23 21.52
CA LEU A 77 -15.27 2.61 20.12
C LEU A 77 -16.64 2.37 19.45
N ALA A 78 -17.27 1.23 19.72
CA ALA A 78 -18.60 0.92 19.21
C ALA A 78 -19.68 1.87 19.74
N GLU A 79 -19.59 2.30 20.99
CA GLU A 79 -20.47 3.34 21.55
C GLU A 79 -20.29 4.67 20.81
N LYS A 80 -19.05 5.08 20.55
CA LYS A 80 -18.74 6.33 19.84
C LYS A 80 -19.24 6.34 18.40
N VAL A 81 -19.11 5.20 17.71
CA VAL A 81 -19.67 5.03 16.36
C VAL A 81 -21.20 5.09 16.40
N ARG A 82 -21.84 4.43 17.38
CA ARG A 82 -23.29 4.44 17.54
C ARG A 82 -23.86 5.82 17.86
N ASP A 83 -23.16 6.59 18.68
CA ASP A 83 -23.55 7.95 19.06
C ASP A 83 -23.31 8.98 17.93
N GLY A 84 -22.72 8.54 16.82
CA GLY A 84 -22.39 9.39 15.67
C GLY A 84 -21.19 10.29 15.90
N GLU A 85 -20.41 10.05 16.96
CA GLU A 85 -19.15 10.74 17.23
C GLU A 85 -18.02 10.26 16.29
N ASP A 86 -18.18 9.07 15.70
CA ASP A 86 -17.19 8.44 14.83
C ASP A 86 -17.83 7.54 13.76
N THR A 87 -17.01 7.02 12.84
CA THR A 87 -17.41 6.01 11.86
C THR A 87 -16.35 4.92 11.77
N TRP A 88 -16.78 3.67 11.54
CA TRP A 88 -15.84 2.55 11.36
C TRP A 88 -14.81 2.85 10.25
N GLU A 89 -15.22 3.45 9.13
CA GLU A 89 -14.31 3.89 8.07
C GLU A 89 -13.22 4.85 8.56
N ALA A 90 -13.59 5.87 9.34
CA ALA A 90 -12.60 6.81 9.86
C ALA A 90 -11.63 6.15 10.84
N VAL A 91 -12.08 5.19 11.64
CA VAL A 91 -11.23 4.41 12.55
C VAL A 91 -10.26 3.54 11.76
N PHE A 92 -10.74 2.76 10.80
CA PHE A 92 -9.92 1.87 9.99
C PHE A 92 -8.90 2.61 9.12
N GLU A 93 -9.27 3.77 8.60
CA GLU A 93 -8.35 4.62 7.84
C GLU A 93 -7.40 5.45 8.72
N GLY A 94 -7.50 5.33 10.06
CA GLY A 94 -6.66 6.09 11.00
C GLY A 94 -6.94 7.59 11.02
N ARG A 95 -8.05 8.04 10.43
CA ARG A 95 -8.49 9.45 10.41
C ARG A 95 -9.26 9.84 11.67
N SER A 96 -9.77 8.85 12.41
CA SER A 96 -10.51 9.04 13.65
C SER A 96 -9.58 9.49 14.80
N PRO A 97 -10.02 10.43 15.66
CA PRO A 97 -9.32 10.74 16.91
C PRO A 97 -9.29 9.55 17.91
N HIS A 98 -10.12 8.54 17.69
CA HIS A 98 -10.28 7.34 18.50
C HIS A 98 -9.59 6.11 17.90
N ALA A 99 -8.87 6.25 16.77
CA ALA A 99 -8.14 5.15 16.12
C ALA A 99 -7.15 4.43 17.06
N HIS A 100 -6.61 5.13 18.07
CA HIS A 100 -5.73 4.57 19.09
C HIS A 100 -6.39 3.46 19.94
N LEU A 101 -7.72 3.46 20.09
CA LEU A 101 -8.45 2.42 20.83
C LEU A 101 -8.38 1.07 20.10
N MET A 102 -8.57 1.09 18.78
CA MET A 102 -8.43 -0.08 17.93
C MET A 102 -6.97 -0.55 17.88
N GLN A 103 -6.01 0.38 17.76
CA GLN A 103 -4.59 0.03 17.81
C GLN A 103 -4.21 -0.65 19.12
N SER A 104 -4.68 -0.13 20.26
CA SER A 104 -4.44 -0.75 21.57
C SER A 104 -5.02 -2.15 21.65
N HIS A 105 -6.22 -2.37 21.11
CA HIS A 105 -6.82 -3.70 21.05
C HIS A 105 -6.00 -4.67 20.19
N LEU A 106 -5.58 -4.25 19.00
CA LEU A 106 -4.74 -5.06 18.11
C LEU A 106 -3.38 -5.37 18.74
N THR A 107 -2.76 -4.41 19.43
CA THR A 107 -1.52 -4.64 20.18
C THR A 107 -1.72 -5.68 21.27
N ALA A 108 -2.78 -5.57 22.08
CA ALA A 108 -3.06 -6.56 23.12
C ALA A 108 -3.32 -7.96 22.53
N LEU A 109 -4.03 -8.04 21.41
CA LEU A 109 -4.32 -9.29 20.72
C LEU A 109 -3.06 -9.95 20.16
N VAL A 110 -2.12 -9.16 19.63
CA VAL A 110 -0.81 -9.66 19.18
C VAL A 110 0.09 -10.02 20.36
N GLU A 111 0.02 -9.32 21.49
CA GLU A 111 0.77 -9.70 22.69
C GLU A 111 0.24 -11.00 23.32
N GLU A 112 -1.07 -11.22 23.28
CA GLU A 112 -1.72 -12.41 23.84
C GLU A 112 -1.61 -13.63 22.91
N HIS A 113 -1.73 -13.42 21.60
CA HIS A 113 -1.81 -14.49 20.60
C HIS A 113 -0.71 -14.45 19.54
N GLY A 114 0.37 -13.69 19.76
CA GLY A 114 1.40 -13.47 18.75
C GLY A 114 2.06 -14.76 18.24
N GLU A 115 2.24 -15.75 19.13
CA GLU A 115 2.77 -17.07 18.74
C GLU A 115 1.77 -17.86 17.90
N ASP A 116 0.48 -17.84 18.25
CA ASP A 116 -0.58 -18.51 17.49
C ASP A 116 -0.78 -17.86 16.11
N ILE A 117 -0.68 -16.53 16.06
CA ILE A 117 -0.75 -15.75 14.81
C ILE A 117 0.45 -16.08 13.91
N ALA A 118 1.65 -16.20 14.48
CA ALA A 118 2.85 -16.57 13.72
C ALA A 118 2.73 -17.98 13.13
N LEU A 119 2.26 -18.96 13.92
CA LEU A 119 2.01 -20.32 13.44
C LEU A 119 0.94 -20.37 12.35
N ALA A 120 -0.17 -19.64 12.51
CA ALA A 120 -1.21 -19.57 11.48
C ALA A 120 -0.69 -18.94 10.17
N TRP A 121 0.24 -18.00 10.27
CA TRP A 121 0.93 -17.43 9.12
C TRP A 121 1.88 -18.42 8.44
N GLU A 122 2.67 -19.18 9.20
CA GLU A 122 3.54 -20.24 8.66
C GLU A 122 2.71 -21.30 7.91
N ASP A 123 1.61 -21.77 8.51
CA ASP A 123 0.71 -22.74 7.88
C ASP A 123 0.07 -22.19 6.58
N LEU A 124 -0.29 -20.90 6.55
CA LEU A 124 -0.82 -20.24 5.36
C LEU A 124 0.22 -20.16 4.24
N VAL A 125 1.45 -19.78 4.57
CA VAL A 125 2.57 -19.68 3.63
C VAL A 125 2.87 -21.05 3.03
N ASP A 126 2.97 -22.09 3.86
CA ASP A 126 3.22 -23.45 3.41
C ASP A 126 2.11 -23.95 2.46
N ALA A 127 0.84 -23.67 2.78
CA ALA A 127 -0.30 -24.05 1.94
C ALA A 127 -0.33 -23.33 0.58
N GLU A 128 0.14 -22.09 0.50
CA GLU A 128 0.25 -21.35 -0.77
C GLU A 128 1.49 -21.76 -1.58
N LEU A 129 2.61 -22.06 -0.93
CA LEU A 129 3.78 -22.65 -1.57
C LEU A 129 3.46 -24.03 -2.17
N GLU A 130 2.66 -24.86 -1.49
CA GLU A 130 2.17 -26.15 -2.04
C GLU A 130 1.27 -25.97 -3.27
N LYS A 131 0.54 -24.86 -3.38
CA LYS A 131 -0.24 -24.50 -4.57
C LYS A 131 0.61 -23.97 -5.72
N GLY A 132 1.92 -23.82 -5.52
CA GLY A 132 2.87 -23.33 -6.51
C GLY A 132 2.86 -21.81 -6.69
N ASN A 133 2.29 -21.07 -5.74
CA ASN A 133 2.44 -19.61 -5.69
C ASN A 133 3.82 -19.26 -5.14
N ASP A 134 4.55 -18.40 -5.85
CA ASP A 134 5.87 -17.92 -5.40
C ASP A 134 5.70 -16.73 -4.46
N LEU A 135 5.65 -17.01 -3.16
CA LEU A 135 5.53 -15.99 -2.10
C LEU A 135 6.86 -15.29 -1.79
N ASP A 136 8.00 -15.82 -2.26
CA ASP A 136 9.32 -15.17 -2.08
C ASP A 136 9.44 -13.88 -2.91
N ALA A 137 8.60 -13.68 -3.92
CA ALA A 137 8.55 -12.45 -4.72
C ALA A 137 8.20 -11.18 -3.92
N TRP A 138 7.58 -11.32 -2.74
CA TRP A 138 7.19 -10.20 -1.87
C TRP A 138 8.19 -9.90 -0.76
N ARG A 139 9.20 -10.75 -0.54
CA ARG A 139 10.21 -10.57 0.52
C ARG A 139 11.30 -9.55 0.14
N ASP A 140 11.46 -9.29 -1.15
CA ASP A 140 12.48 -8.40 -1.72
C ASP A 140 11.93 -7.03 -2.19
N VAL A 141 10.67 -6.70 -1.88
CA VAL A 141 10.05 -5.37 -2.09
C VAL A 141 10.11 -4.57 -0.79
#